data_AF-A0A0F9J5J8-F1
#
_entry.id   AF-A0A0F9J5J8-F1
#
_cell.length_a   1.000
_cell.length_b   1.000
_cell.length_c   1.000
_cell.angle_alpha   90.00
_cell.angle_beta   90.00
_cell.angle_gamma   90.00
#
_symmetry.space_group_name_H-M   'P 1'
#
loop_
_entity.id
_entity.type
_entity.pdbx_description
1 polymer ?
#
loop_
_entity_poly.entity_id
_entity_poly.type
_entity_poly.pdbx_seq_one_letter_code
_entity_poly.pdbx_strand_id
1 'polypeptide(L)' 'MAFEDFVEIMARLREGCPWDKKQTHESLRPYLVEETYELLEALDSSDDDA' A
#
# COMPACT_ATOMS: atom_id res chain seq x y z
N MET A 1 -1.38 3.93 18.28
CA MET A 1 -0.80 5.07 17.55
C MET A 1 -0.40 4.71 16.12
N ALA A 2 0.67 3.96 15.83
CA ALA A 2 1.16 3.83 14.43
C ALA A 2 0.11 3.40 13.37
N PHE A 3 -0.79 2.46 13.71
CA PHE A 3 -1.84 2.04 12.78
C PHE A 3 -2.96 3.07 12.60
N GLU A 4 -3.33 3.78 13.66
CA GLU A 4 -4.38 4.82 13.61
C GLU A 4 -3.92 5.99 12.75
N ASP A 5 -2.64 6.37 12.87
CA ASP A 5 -2.01 7.41 12.05
C ASP A 5 -2.01 7.01 10.56
N PHE A 6 -1.73 5.74 10.25
CA PHE A 6 -1.82 5.22 8.88
C PHE A 6 -3.24 5.30 8.32
N VAL A 7 -4.25 4.92 9.11
CA VAL A 7 -5.65 5.01 8.69
C VAL A 7 -6.04 6.47 8.42
N GLU A 8 -5.58 7.42 9.23
CA GLU A 8 -5.83 8.84 9.00
C GLU A 8 -5.18 9.34 7.70
N ILE A 9 -3.94 8.93 7.41
CA ILE A 9 -3.26 9.26 6.14
C ILE A 9 -4.05 8.70 4.95
N MET A 10 -4.48 7.44 5.01
CA MET A 10 -5.26 6.81 3.95
C MET A 10 -6.59 7.53 3.72
N ALA A 11 -7.26 7.99 4.79
CA ALA A 11 -8.47 8.78 4.69
C ALA A 11 -8.22 10.12 3.96
N ARG A 12 -7.16 10.84 4.34
CA ARG A 12 -6.78 12.11 3.70
C ARG A 12 -6.44 11.94 2.21
N LEU A 13 -5.69 10.89 1.85
CA LEU A 13 -5.37 10.59 0.45
C LEU A 13 -6.62 10.27 -0.36
N ARG A 14 -7.50 9.42 0.18
CA ARG A 14 -8.78 9.09 -0.44
C ARG A 14 -9.71 10.29 -0.57
N GLU A 15 -9.54 11.36 0.20
CA GLU A 15 -10.27 12.62 0.02
C GLU A 15 -9.56 13.63 -0.90
N GLY A 16 -8.22 13.68 -0.89
CA GLY A 16 -7.44 14.70 -1.59
C GLY A 16 -7.02 14.31 -3.01
N CYS A 17 -6.92 13.02 -3.32
CA CYS A 17 -6.34 12.53 -4.57
C CYS A 17 -7.43 11.94 -5.50
N PRO A 18 -7.58 12.47 -6.74
CA PRO A 18 -8.56 11.96 -7.70
C PRO A 18 -8.33 10.51 -8.15
N TRP A 19 -7.08 10.01 -8.07
CA TRP A 19 -6.77 8.63 -8.40
C TRP A 19 -7.18 7.68 -7.27
N ASP A 20 -6.84 8.02 -6.01
CA ASP A 20 -7.21 7.22 -4.83
C ASP A 20 -8.72 7.09 -4.66
N LYS A 21 -9.46 8.16 -4.96
CA LYS A 21 -10.94 8.17 -4.97
C LYS A 21 -11.56 7.14 -5.90
N LYS A 22 -10.89 6.84 -7.01
CA LYS A 22 -11.42 5.94 -8.05
C LYS A 22 -11.07 4.47 -7.79
N GLN A 23 -10.21 4.19 -6.82
CA GLN A 23 -9.76 2.83 -6.54
C GLN A 23 -10.85 1.98 -5.88
N THR A 24 -11.00 0.76 -6.36
CA THR A 24 -11.83 -0.30 -5.77
C THR A 24 -10.94 -1.47 -5.36
N HIS A 25 -11.49 -2.44 -4.62
CA HIS A 25 -10.72 -3.65 -4.28
C HIS A 25 -10.27 -4.42 -5.53
N GLU A 26 -11.09 -4.43 -6.58
CA GLU A 26 -10.76 -5.06 -7.86
C GLU A 26 -9.64 -4.34 -8.59
N SER A 27 -9.64 -2.99 -8.60
CA SER A 27 -8.56 -2.22 -9.25
C SER A 27 -7.24 -2.31 -8.49
N LEU A 28 -7.30 -2.52 -7.17
CA LEU A 28 -6.11 -2.65 -6.32
C LEU A 28 -5.49 -4.05 -6.29
N ARG A 29 -6.24 -5.08 -6.70
CA ARG A 29 -5.79 -6.47 -6.70
C ARG A 29 -4.42 -6.71 -7.37
N PRO A 30 -4.12 -6.20 -8.58
CA PRO A 30 -2.80 -6.44 -9.19
C PRO A 30 -1.66 -5.85 -8.36
N TYR A 31 -1.84 -4.65 -7.80
CA TYR A 31 -0.81 -4.00 -6.97
C TYR A 31 -0.55 -4.78 -5.67
N LEU A 32 -1.59 -5.31 -5.03
CA LEU A 32 -1.40 -6.16 -3.85
C LEU A 32 -0.55 -7.41 -4.17
N VAL A 33 -0.73 -7.99 -5.36
CA VAL A 33 0.08 -9.15 -5.78
C VAL A 33 1.53 -8.73 -6.01
N GLU A 34 1.76 -7.60 -6.67
CA GLU A 34 3.10 -7.05 -6.92
C GLU A 34 3.86 -6.80 -5.61
N GLU A 35 3.26 -6.05 -4.68
CA GLU A 35 3.83 -5.76 -3.35
C GLU A 35 4.12 -7.03 -2.54
N THR A 36 3.34 -8.10 -2.72
CA THR A 36 3.62 -9.40 -2.08
C THR A 36 4.90 -10.02 -2.63
N TYR A 37 5.14 -9.92 -3.94
CA TYR A 37 6.38 -10.41 -4.54
C TYR A 37 7.58 -9.54 -4.19
N GLU A 38 7.41 -8.21 -4.14
CA GLU A 38 8.46 -7.30 -3.69
C GLU A 38 8.87 -7.60 -2.23
N LEU A 39 7.90 -7.87 -1.36
CA LEU A 39 8.18 -8.31 0.01
C LEU A 39 8.96 -9.63 0.03
N LEU A 40 8.59 -10.61 -0.79
CA LEU A 40 9.33 -11.88 -0.87
C LEU A 40 10.76 -11.67 -1.36
N GLU A 41 10.95 -10.81 -2.36
CA GLU A 41 12.28 -10.45 -2.85
C GLU A 41 13.13 -9.80 -1.78
N ALA A 42 12.58 -8.84 -1.01
CA ALA A 42 13.29 -8.21 0.10
C ALA A 42 13.71 -9.20 1.20
N LEU A 43 12.83 -10.16 1.51
CA LEU A 43 13.14 -11.25 2.46
C LEU A 43 14.26 -12.16 1.93
N ASP A 44 14.22 -12.50 0.64
CA ASP A 44 15.22 -13.37 0.00
C ASP A 44 16.59 -12.67 -0.15
N SER A 45 16.59 -11.35 -0.38
CA SER A 45 17.81 -10.55 -0.49
C SER A 45 18.45 -10.20 0.86
N SER A 46 17.76 -10.48 1.98
CA SER A 46 18.15 -10.01 3.32
C SER A 46 18.35 -8.48 3.38
N ASP A 47 17.59 -7.76 2.56
CA ASP A 47 17.63 -6.31 2.49
C ASP A 47 16.62 -5.76 3.49
N ASP A 48 17.09 -5.53 4.72
CA ASP A 48 16.28 -4.99 5.82
C ASP A 48 16.09 -3.46 5.73
N ASP A 49 16.62 -2.80 4.68
CA ASP A 49 16.68 -1.32 4.56
C ASP A 49 15.49 -0.67 3.80
N ALA A 50 14.35 -1.37 3.68
CA ALA A 50 13.11 -0.80 3.11
C ALA A 50 12.35 0.12 4.08
#